data_AF-A0A831K680-F1
#
_entry.id   AF-A0A831K680-F1
#
_cell.length_a   1.000
_cell.length_b   1.000
_cell.length_c   1.000
_cell.angle_alpha   90.00
_cell.angle_beta   90.00
_cell.angle_gamma   90.00
#
_symmetry.space_group_name_H-M   'P 1'
#
loop_
_entity.id
_entity.type
_entity.pdbx_description
1 polymer ?
#
loop_
_entity_poly.entity_id
_entity_poly.type
_entity_poly.pdbx_seq_one_letter_code
_entity_poly.pdbx_strand_id
1 'polypeptide(L)'
;MPWHTCYSLASLLRTARKLSASCNTVTFDIFDTLLIRRIHDPDLVKPAVARFIAARARNLGRRWTWPQVQTLRDRFEKEQRRQTATRFDDHEACYPDYMARVLREIFADGADERLLAEVTDYELAVENTMLVPRDELVQWLRELHAGGKRIFLLSDIYLPASHLARFVEHAGFPDCIEGIVSSADSFLAKASGKAFPLLKEKYGLSYDSWLHVGDNPISDG
;
A
#
# COMPACT_ATOMS: atom_id res chain seq x y z
N MET A 1 13.41 9.01 18.06
CA MET A 1 14.01 10.29 17.65
C MET A 1 12.89 11.31 17.46
N PRO A 2 13.09 12.62 17.68
CA PRO A 2 12.08 13.63 17.37
C PRO A 2 11.84 13.69 15.85
N TRP A 3 10.62 14.05 15.44
CA TRP A 3 10.25 14.21 14.04
C TRP A 3 11.03 15.36 13.37
N HIS A 4 11.38 15.18 12.09
CA HIS A 4 12.15 16.15 11.30
C HIS A 4 11.49 16.41 9.93
N THR A 5 10.70 17.48 9.83
CA THR A 5 10.09 17.89 8.55
C THR A 5 11.14 18.44 7.57
N CYS A 6 11.13 17.96 6.33
CA CYS A 6 11.99 18.43 5.24
C CYS A 6 11.13 18.92 4.07
N TYR A 7 11.45 20.10 3.51
CA TYR A 7 10.67 20.72 2.41
C TYR A 7 11.26 20.48 1.02
N SER A 8 12.32 19.68 0.91
CA SER A 8 12.88 19.25 -0.37
C SER A 8 13.51 17.87 -0.25
N LEU A 9 13.54 17.14 -1.36
CA LEU A 9 14.15 15.81 -1.43
C LEU A 9 15.64 15.85 -1.05
N ALA A 10 16.37 16.85 -1.52
CA ALA A 10 17.77 17.06 -1.16
C ALA A 10 17.96 17.28 0.35
N SER A 11 17.07 18.04 1.00
CA SER A 11 17.11 18.23 2.46
C SER A 11 16.78 16.94 3.20
N LEU A 12 15.78 16.21 2.74
CA LEU A 12 15.39 14.92 3.31
C LEU A 12 16.55 13.94 3.24
N LEU A 13 17.18 13.75 2.08
CA LEU A 13 18.31 12.83 1.91
C LEU A 13 19.50 13.19 2.78
N ARG A 14 19.85 14.48 2.91
CA ARG A 14 20.93 14.91 3.80
C ARG A 14 20.64 14.57 5.25
N THR A 15 19.45 14.89 5.73
CA THR A 15 19.04 14.61 7.12
C THR A 15 18.96 13.11 7.37
N ALA A 16 18.33 12.37 6.47
CA ALA A 16 18.11 10.94 6.59
C ALA A 16 19.44 10.16 6.56
N ARG A 17 20.40 10.55 5.69
CA ARG A 17 21.76 9.98 5.71
C ARG A 17 22.44 10.19 7.06
N LYS A 18 22.38 11.40 7.63
CA LYS A 18 22.95 11.70 8.94
C LYS A 18 22.33 10.86 10.06
N LEU A 19 21.00 10.78 10.10
CA LEU A 19 20.28 10.02 11.15
C LEU A 19 20.45 8.51 10.99
N SER A 20 20.47 8.01 9.76
CA SER A 20 20.61 6.57 9.49
C SER A 20 21.97 6.00 9.87
N ALA A 21 23.00 6.83 10.08
CA ALA A 21 24.35 6.39 10.43
C ALA A 21 24.39 5.60 11.74
N SER A 22 23.58 5.98 12.74
CA SER A 22 23.45 5.28 14.02
C SER A 22 22.32 4.24 14.06
N CYS A 23 21.63 4.00 12.93
CA CYS A 23 20.51 3.08 12.85
C CYS A 23 20.89 1.79 12.13
N ASN A 24 20.38 0.66 12.62
CA ASN A 24 20.50 -0.64 11.99
C ASN A 24 19.27 -0.99 11.15
N THR A 25 18.14 -0.36 11.45
CA THR A 25 16.87 -0.55 10.73
C THR A 25 16.40 0.78 10.13
N VAL A 26 15.94 0.73 8.88
CA VAL A 26 15.29 1.85 8.22
C VAL A 26 13.97 1.38 7.65
N THR A 27 12.88 2.09 7.92
CA THR A 27 11.58 1.81 7.32
C THR A 27 11.12 2.95 6.46
N PHE A 28 10.46 2.61 5.36
CA PHE A 28 9.97 3.60 4.41
C PHE A 28 8.46 3.48 4.25
N ASP A 29 7.81 4.63 4.10
CA ASP A 29 6.52 4.64 3.43
C ASP A 29 6.70 4.30 1.93
N ILE A 30 5.66 3.73 1.33
CA ILE A 30 5.68 3.33 -0.09
C ILE A 30 5.25 4.47 -1.00
N PHE A 31 4.05 5.02 -0.81
CA PHE A 31 3.43 5.88 -1.81
C PHE A 31 3.64 7.35 -1.50
N ASP A 32 3.93 8.16 -2.51
CA ASP A 32 4.32 9.56 -2.35
C ASP A 32 5.65 9.75 -1.58
N THR A 33 6.22 8.66 -1.03
CA THR A 33 7.60 8.53 -0.56
C THR A 33 8.49 7.84 -1.60
N LEU A 34 8.54 6.50 -1.64
CA LEU A 34 9.40 5.72 -2.56
C LEU A 34 8.85 5.67 -3.98
N LEU A 35 7.53 5.59 -4.14
CA LEU A 35 6.83 5.53 -5.41
C LEU A 35 5.93 6.77 -5.54
N ILE A 36 6.19 7.59 -6.54
CA ILE A 36 5.40 8.79 -6.83
C ILE A 36 4.21 8.39 -7.71
N ARG A 37 3.02 8.86 -7.34
CA ARG A 37 1.83 8.72 -8.18
C ARG A 37 1.78 9.81 -9.25
N ARG A 38 1.59 9.42 -10.52
CA ARG A 38 1.37 10.33 -11.66
C ARG A 38 -0.07 10.83 -11.77
N ILE A 39 -0.82 10.72 -10.68
CA ILE A 39 -2.21 11.10 -10.57
C ILE A 39 -2.40 11.84 -9.25
N HIS A 40 -3.21 12.90 -9.27
CA HIS A 40 -3.44 13.74 -8.10
C HIS A 40 -4.42 13.12 -7.11
N ASP A 41 -5.27 12.21 -7.59
CA ASP A 41 -6.23 11.47 -6.79
C ASP A 41 -6.10 9.96 -7.11
N PRO A 42 -5.60 9.14 -6.17
CA PRO A 42 -5.48 7.69 -6.36
C PRO A 42 -6.83 7.01 -6.68
N ASP A 43 -7.95 7.57 -6.23
CA ASP A 43 -9.27 6.97 -6.47
C ASP A 43 -9.69 7.02 -7.94
N LEU A 44 -9.02 7.84 -8.77
CA LEU A 44 -9.26 7.89 -10.21
C LEU A 44 -8.78 6.63 -10.97
N VAL A 45 -8.01 5.74 -10.32
CA VAL A 45 -7.70 4.41 -10.87
C VAL A 45 -8.91 3.47 -10.78
N LYS A 46 -9.76 3.63 -9.74
CA LYS A 46 -10.90 2.74 -9.46
C LYS A 46 -11.92 2.63 -10.61
N PRO A 47 -12.29 3.72 -11.31
CA PRO A 47 -13.20 3.64 -12.46
C PRO A 47 -12.69 2.78 -13.62
N ALA A 48 -11.37 2.67 -13.83
CA ALA A 48 -10.82 1.81 -14.88
C ALA A 48 -11.15 0.33 -14.59
N VAL A 49 -11.05 -0.08 -13.32
CA VAL A 49 -11.36 -1.44 -12.88
C VAL A 49 -12.88 -1.67 -12.89
N ALA A 50 -13.67 -0.68 -12.48
CA ALA A 50 -15.13 -0.77 -12.57
C ALA A 50 -15.60 -0.96 -14.03
N ARG A 51 -14.95 -0.29 -14.99
CA ARG A 51 -15.21 -0.48 -16.43
C ARG A 51 -14.84 -1.86 -16.92
N PHE A 52 -13.69 -2.38 -16.47
CA PHE A 52 -13.24 -3.74 -16.79
C PHE A 52 -14.25 -4.79 -16.31
N ILE A 53 -14.66 -4.72 -15.04
CA ILE A 53 -15.66 -5.60 -14.45
C ILE A 53 -17.00 -5.51 -15.19
N ALA A 54 -17.48 -4.29 -15.48
CA ALA A 54 -18.73 -4.08 -16.20
C ALA A 54 -18.69 -4.68 -17.62
N ALA A 55 -17.56 -4.53 -18.33
CA ALA A 55 -17.36 -5.14 -19.64
C ALA A 55 -17.38 -6.68 -19.57
N ARG A 56 -16.73 -7.27 -18.56
CA ARG A 56 -16.78 -8.71 -18.29
C ARG A 56 -18.21 -9.19 -18.01
N ALA A 57 -18.95 -8.48 -17.15
CA ALA A 57 -20.35 -8.79 -16.86
C ALA A 57 -21.23 -8.74 -18.11
N ARG A 58 -21.05 -7.72 -18.96
CA ARG A 58 -21.78 -7.57 -20.23
C ARG A 58 -21.55 -8.74 -21.18
N ASN A 59 -20.33 -9.26 -21.26
CA ASN A 59 -20.01 -10.42 -22.11
C ASN A 59 -20.74 -11.70 -21.67
N LEU A 60 -21.19 -11.76 -20.41
CA LEU A 60 -22.00 -12.84 -19.86
C LEU A 60 -23.51 -12.54 -19.90
N GLY A 61 -23.93 -11.51 -20.64
CA GLY A 61 -25.33 -11.11 -20.75
C GLY A 61 -25.87 -10.35 -19.53
N ARG A 62 -25.02 -9.99 -18.56
CA ARG A 62 -25.43 -9.28 -17.34
C ARG A 62 -25.41 -7.77 -17.58
N ARG A 63 -26.45 -7.06 -17.12
CA ARG A 63 -26.63 -5.62 -17.35
C ARG A 63 -26.08 -4.79 -16.18
N TRP A 64 -24.76 -4.78 -16.03
CA TRP A 64 -24.05 -3.91 -15.08
C TRP A 64 -23.35 -2.78 -15.81
N THR A 65 -23.57 -1.55 -15.36
CA THR A 65 -22.82 -0.37 -15.82
C THR A 65 -21.62 -0.11 -14.90
N TRP A 66 -20.56 0.51 -15.43
CA TRP A 66 -19.38 0.81 -14.61
C TRP A 66 -19.69 1.72 -13.38
N PRO A 67 -20.61 2.70 -13.43
CA PRO A 67 -20.96 3.47 -12.23
C PRO A 67 -21.61 2.61 -11.15
N GLN A 68 -22.47 1.65 -11.53
CA GLN A 68 -23.09 0.72 -10.58
C GLN A 68 -22.02 -0.17 -9.93
N VAL A 69 -21.04 -0.64 -10.69
CA VAL A 69 -19.91 -1.41 -10.15
C VAL A 69 -19.09 -0.56 -9.17
N GLN A 70 -18.79 0.70 -9.52
CA GLN A 70 -18.06 1.61 -8.63
C GLN A 70 -18.84 1.87 -7.33
N THR A 71 -20.13 2.19 -7.42
CA THR A 71 -20.99 2.38 -6.23
C THR A 71 -21.02 1.14 -5.34
N LEU A 72 -21.05 -0.05 -5.95
CA LEU A 72 -21.02 -1.31 -5.22
C LEU A 72 -19.69 -1.52 -4.49
N ARG A 73 -18.58 -1.22 -5.16
CA ARG A 73 -17.23 -1.24 -4.57
C ARG A 73 -17.14 -0.30 -3.36
N ASP A 74 -17.50 0.97 -3.54
CA ASP A 74 -17.43 1.97 -2.48
C ASP A 74 -18.30 1.59 -1.28
N ARG A 75 -19.49 1.02 -1.54
CA ARG A 75 -20.39 0.51 -0.50
C ARG A 75 -19.73 -0.59 0.32
N PHE A 76 -19.17 -1.61 -0.32
CA PHE A 76 -18.57 -2.74 0.40
C PHE A 76 -17.25 -2.38 1.08
N GLU A 77 -16.43 -1.51 0.49
CA GLU A 77 -15.25 -0.96 1.16
C GLU A 77 -15.67 -0.23 2.45
N LYS A 78 -16.63 0.70 2.35
CA LYS A 78 -17.12 1.48 3.50
C LYS A 78 -17.75 0.59 4.57
N GLU A 79 -18.47 -0.44 4.17
CA GLU A 79 -19.04 -1.41 5.11
C GLU A 79 -17.94 -2.17 5.86
N GLN A 80 -16.89 -2.62 5.16
CA GLN A 80 -15.76 -3.28 5.79
C GLN A 80 -15.06 -2.35 6.79
N ARG A 81 -14.75 -1.10 6.39
CA ARG A 81 -14.15 -0.11 7.31
C ARG A 81 -14.97 0.09 8.58
N ARG A 82 -16.32 0.13 8.46
CA ARG A 82 -17.22 0.22 9.62
C ARG A 82 -17.20 -1.02 10.49
N GLN A 83 -17.09 -2.21 9.90
CA GLN A 83 -16.97 -3.46 10.65
C GLN A 83 -15.62 -3.51 11.38
N THR A 84 -14.52 -3.15 10.72
CA THR A 84 -13.19 -3.05 11.32
C THR A 84 -13.18 -2.09 12.50
N ALA A 85 -13.84 -0.93 12.37
CA ALA A 85 -13.99 0.06 13.45
C ALA A 85 -14.65 -0.46 14.74
N THR A 86 -15.36 -1.59 14.69
CA THR A 86 -15.92 -2.23 15.90
C THR A 86 -14.92 -3.11 16.64
N ARG A 87 -13.80 -3.45 16.00
CA ARG A 87 -12.80 -4.42 16.50
C ARG A 87 -11.42 -3.79 16.65
N PHE A 88 -11.10 -2.78 15.85
CA PHE A 88 -9.83 -2.10 15.80
C PHE A 88 -10.06 -0.59 15.75
N ASP A 89 -9.15 0.17 16.35
CA ASP A 89 -9.22 1.64 16.29
C ASP A 89 -8.98 2.16 14.85
N ASP A 90 -8.26 1.39 14.04
CA ASP A 90 -7.99 1.73 12.64
C ASP A 90 -9.12 1.21 11.75
N HIS A 91 -9.75 2.11 11.00
CA HIS A 91 -10.93 1.82 10.18
C HIS A 91 -10.52 1.28 8.81
N GLU A 92 -9.74 0.21 8.80
CA GLU A 92 -9.11 -0.32 7.58
C GLU A 92 -10.02 -1.25 6.77
N ALA A 93 -9.73 -1.32 5.48
CA ALA A 93 -10.34 -2.24 4.53
C ALA A 93 -9.26 -3.09 3.86
N CYS A 94 -9.62 -4.30 3.44
CA CYS A 94 -8.71 -5.22 2.76
C CYS A 94 -9.29 -5.58 1.39
N TYR A 95 -8.53 -5.27 0.34
CA TYR A 95 -8.96 -5.36 -1.06
C TYR A 95 -9.57 -6.70 -1.44
N PRO A 96 -8.91 -7.86 -1.22
CA PRO A 96 -9.46 -9.14 -1.64
C PRO A 96 -10.83 -9.43 -1.01
N ASP A 97 -11.03 -9.02 0.24
CA ASP A 97 -12.27 -9.29 0.99
C ASP A 97 -13.47 -8.56 0.39
N TYR A 98 -13.39 -7.23 0.25
CA TYR A 98 -14.52 -6.46 -0.28
C TYR A 98 -14.69 -6.68 -1.77
N MET A 99 -13.62 -6.91 -2.53
CA MET A 99 -13.72 -7.21 -3.96
C MET A 99 -14.35 -8.58 -4.22
N ALA A 100 -14.05 -9.60 -3.42
CA ALA A 100 -14.74 -10.88 -3.50
C ALA A 100 -16.26 -10.72 -3.27
N ARG A 101 -16.69 -9.76 -2.44
CA ARG A 101 -18.12 -9.44 -2.26
C ARG A 101 -18.70 -8.73 -3.49
N VAL A 102 -17.97 -7.75 -4.06
CA VAL A 102 -18.37 -7.07 -5.31
C VAL A 102 -18.60 -8.10 -6.42
N LEU A 103 -17.65 -9.02 -6.62
CA LEU A 103 -17.72 -10.00 -7.69
C LEU A 103 -18.85 -11.01 -7.46
N ARG A 104 -19.07 -11.47 -6.22
CA ARG A 104 -20.20 -12.35 -5.90
C ARG A 104 -21.56 -11.72 -6.21
N GLU A 105 -21.74 -10.45 -5.90
CA GLU A 105 -22.98 -9.72 -6.21
C GLU A 105 -23.22 -9.64 -7.73
N ILE A 106 -22.16 -9.41 -8.52
CA ILE A 106 -22.27 -9.21 -9.97
C ILE A 106 -22.39 -10.54 -10.73
N PHE A 107 -21.57 -11.53 -10.37
CA PHE A 107 -21.37 -12.76 -11.12
C PHE A 107 -22.01 -14.01 -10.49
N ALA A 108 -22.51 -13.93 -9.26
CA ALA A 108 -23.10 -15.05 -8.51
C ALA A 108 -22.16 -16.27 -8.51
N ASP A 109 -22.63 -17.42 -9.00
CA ASP A 109 -21.85 -18.66 -9.07
C ASP A 109 -20.59 -18.58 -9.95
N GLY A 110 -20.50 -17.55 -10.81
CA GLY A 110 -19.30 -17.28 -11.61
C GLY A 110 -18.22 -16.47 -10.89
N ALA A 111 -18.43 -16.08 -9.63
CA ALA A 111 -17.46 -15.35 -8.82
C ALA A 111 -16.48 -16.32 -8.13
N ASP A 112 -15.56 -16.87 -8.90
CA ASP A 112 -14.51 -17.76 -8.39
C ASP A 112 -13.19 -17.01 -8.10
N GLU A 113 -12.23 -17.73 -7.52
CA GLU A 113 -10.89 -17.20 -7.21
C GLU A 113 -10.14 -16.74 -8.46
N ARG A 114 -10.43 -17.34 -9.63
CA ARG A 114 -9.79 -16.98 -10.90
C ARG A 114 -10.26 -15.60 -11.36
N LEU A 115 -11.56 -15.32 -11.26
CA LEU A 115 -12.10 -14.00 -11.58
C LEU A 115 -11.58 -12.94 -10.61
N LEU A 116 -11.49 -13.25 -9.32
CA LEU A 116 -10.89 -12.33 -8.34
C LEU A 116 -9.43 -12.04 -8.68
N ALA A 117 -8.63 -13.07 -8.97
CA ALA A 117 -7.23 -12.91 -9.37
C ALA A 117 -7.10 -12.06 -10.64
N GLU A 118 -7.93 -12.31 -11.65
CA GLU A 118 -7.92 -11.55 -12.90
C GLU A 118 -8.24 -10.07 -12.71
N VAL A 119 -9.28 -9.76 -11.91
CA VAL A 119 -9.67 -8.38 -11.59
C VAL A 119 -8.58 -7.70 -10.75
N THR A 120 -7.99 -8.43 -9.81
CA THR A 120 -6.86 -7.96 -9.00
C THR A 120 -5.66 -7.64 -9.88
N ASP A 121 -5.30 -8.53 -10.80
CA ASP A 121 -4.19 -8.33 -11.75
C ASP A 121 -4.40 -7.10 -12.60
N TYR A 122 -5.64 -6.89 -13.07
CA TYR A 122 -5.99 -5.69 -13.82
C TYR A 122 -5.86 -4.42 -12.96
N GLU A 123 -6.37 -4.42 -11.72
CA GLU A 123 -6.22 -3.27 -10.82
C GLU A 123 -4.76 -2.94 -10.53
N LEU A 124 -3.95 -3.95 -10.17
CA LEU A 124 -2.53 -3.73 -9.88
C LEU A 124 -1.77 -3.30 -11.13
N ALA A 125 -2.12 -3.79 -12.33
CA ALA A 125 -1.53 -3.32 -13.57
C ALA A 125 -1.84 -1.84 -13.82
N VAL A 126 -3.09 -1.40 -13.65
CA VAL A 126 -3.47 0.01 -13.82
C VAL A 126 -2.80 0.88 -12.77
N GLU A 127 -2.84 0.49 -11.49
CA GLU A 127 -2.18 1.22 -10.39
C GLU A 127 -0.68 1.38 -10.70
N ASN A 128 -0.01 0.30 -11.09
CA ASN A 128 1.40 0.31 -11.43
C ASN A 128 1.74 1.20 -12.63
N THR A 129 0.84 1.37 -13.61
CA THR A 129 1.05 2.35 -14.69
C THR A 129 1.04 3.79 -14.19
N MET A 130 0.54 4.07 -12.98
CA MET A 130 0.55 5.40 -12.38
C MET A 130 1.73 5.60 -11.42
N LEU A 131 2.49 4.56 -11.09
CA LEU A 131 3.60 4.63 -10.15
C LEU A 131 4.93 4.84 -10.86
N VAL A 132 5.75 5.73 -10.31
CA VAL A 132 7.14 5.95 -10.75
C VAL A 132 8.06 5.90 -9.55
N PRO A 133 9.14 5.11 -9.57
CA PRO A 133 10.13 5.13 -8.50
C PRO A 133 10.75 6.52 -8.32
N ARG A 134 10.90 6.97 -7.08
CA ARG A 134 11.66 8.18 -6.75
C ARG A 134 13.14 7.83 -6.73
N ASP A 135 13.78 7.94 -7.89
CA ASP A 135 15.14 7.44 -8.15
C ASP A 135 16.16 7.76 -7.05
N GLU A 136 16.21 9.01 -6.55
CA GLU A 136 17.18 9.39 -5.51
C GLU A 136 16.95 8.65 -4.17
N LEU A 137 15.70 8.40 -3.79
CA LEU A 137 15.39 7.60 -2.60
C LEU A 137 15.66 6.12 -2.82
N VAL A 138 15.33 5.59 -4.00
CA VAL A 138 15.60 4.19 -4.31
C VAL A 138 17.11 3.93 -4.36
N GLN A 139 17.90 4.87 -4.89
CA GLN A 139 19.36 4.79 -4.85
C GLN A 139 19.86 4.79 -3.40
N TRP A 140 19.34 5.68 -2.56
CA TRP A 140 19.72 5.71 -1.15
C TRP A 140 19.31 4.41 -0.42
N LEU A 141 18.14 3.86 -0.70
CA LEU A 141 17.68 2.57 -0.19
C LEU A 141 18.66 1.45 -0.56
N ARG A 142 19.14 1.41 -1.81
CA ARG A 142 20.16 0.44 -2.25
C ARG A 142 21.48 0.61 -1.51
N GLU A 143 21.91 1.84 -1.25
CA GLU A 143 23.12 2.12 -0.45
C GLU A 143 22.97 1.64 1.00
N LEU A 144 21.81 1.86 1.61
CA LEU A 144 21.51 1.37 2.97
C LEU A 144 21.57 -0.17 3.00
N HIS A 145 20.98 -0.84 2.00
CA HIS A 145 20.99 -2.29 1.87
C HIS A 145 22.43 -2.82 1.72
N ALA A 146 23.22 -2.25 0.82
CA ALA A 146 24.62 -2.60 0.62
C ALA A 146 25.48 -2.36 1.88
N GLY A 147 25.09 -1.39 2.72
CA GLY A 147 25.69 -1.13 4.03
C GLY A 147 25.24 -2.10 5.13
N GLY A 148 24.46 -3.14 4.82
CA GLY A 148 24.01 -4.16 5.77
C GLY A 148 22.86 -3.72 6.68
N LYS A 149 22.14 -2.64 6.32
CA LYS A 149 20.98 -2.19 7.09
C LYS A 149 19.76 -3.02 6.74
N ARG A 150 18.92 -3.23 7.76
CA ARG A 150 17.62 -3.88 7.63
C ARG A 150 16.60 -2.90 7.11
N ILE A 151 15.89 -3.25 6.04
CA ILE A 151 14.95 -2.34 5.38
C ILE A 151 13.56 -2.98 5.33
N PHE A 152 12.55 -2.23 5.76
CA PHE A 152 11.15 -2.65 5.63
C PHE A 152 10.30 -1.54 5.05
N LEU A 153 9.19 -1.93 4.43
CA LEU A 153 8.19 -1.00 3.91
C LEU A 153 6.93 -1.05 4.75
N LEU A 154 6.33 0.11 4.98
CA LEU A 154 5.09 0.28 5.72
C LEU A 154 4.12 1.07 4.83
N SER A 155 2.86 0.67 4.74
CA SER A 155 1.87 1.46 4.00
C SER A 155 0.49 1.35 4.60
N ASP A 156 -0.16 2.50 4.77
CA ASP A 156 -1.55 2.60 5.20
C ASP A 156 -2.43 2.64 3.95
N ILE A 157 -2.80 1.46 3.44
CA ILE A 157 -3.54 1.30 2.20
C ILE A 157 -4.40 0.04 2.25
N TYR A 158 -5.48 0.04 1.48
CA TYR A 158 -6.40 -1.08 1.35
C TYR A 158 -5.82 -2.32 0.62
N LEU A 159 -4.58 -2.25 0.14
CA LEU A 159 -3.91 -3.34 -0.59
C LEU A 159 -3.01 -4.16 0.36
N PRO A 160 -3.14 -5.49 0.42
CA PRO A 160 -2.29 -6.34 1.25
C PRO A 160 -0.82 -6.32 0.80
N ALA A 161 0.08 -6.71 1.70
CA ALA A 161 1.53 -6.72 1.48
C ALA A 161 1.94 -7.55 0.26
N SER A 162 1.21 -8.63 -0.06
CA SER A 162 1.43 -9.44 -1.26
C SER A 162 1.20 -8.65 -2.55
N HIS A 163 0.26 -7.70 -2.56
CA HIS A 163 0.02 -6.83 -3.70
C HIS A 163 1.07 -5.73 -3.77
N LEU A 164 1.47 -5.17 -2.62
CA LEU A 164 2.52 -4.15 -2.54
C LEU A 164 3.88 -4.70 -3.01
N ALA A 165 4.18 -5.98 -2.75
CA ALA A 165 5.38 -6.64 -3.24
C ALA A 165 5.49 -6.58 -4.77
N ARG A 166 4.37 -6.67 -5.50
CA ARG A 166 4.38 -6.56 -6.98
C ARG A 166 4.77 -5.18 -7.47
N PHE A 167 4.39 -4.12 -6.75
CA PHE A 167 4.84 -2.76 -7.08
C PHE A 167 6.34 -2.59 -6.83
N VAL A 168 6.84 -3.18 -5.74
CA VAL A 168 8.27 -3.17 -5.42
C VAL A 168 9.10 -3.95 -6.45
N GLU A 169 8.61 -5.13 -6.86
CA GLU A 169 9.21 -5.93 -7.92
C GLU A 169 9.29 -5.12 -9.22
N HIS A 170 8.18 -4.49 -9.63
CA HIS A 170 8.15 -3.66 -10.82
C HIS A 170 9.08 -2.44 -10.72
N ALA A 171 9.19 -1.86 -9.53
CA ALA A 171 10.06 -0.72 -9.27
C ALA A 171 11.56 -1.09 -9.17
N GLY A 172 11.89 -2.39 -9.17
CA GLY A 172 13.26 -2.87 -9.30
C GLY A 172 14.11 -2.77 -8.03
N PHE A 173 13.50 -2.94 -6.85
CA PHE A 173 14.22 -3.05 -5.58
C PHE A 173 13.72 -4.13 -4.60
N PRO A 174 13.15 -5.28 -5.04
CA PRO A 174 12.66 -6.31 -4.11
C PRO A 174 13.77 -6.90 -3.24
N ASP A 175 14.97 -7.07 -3.78
CA ASP A 175 16.11 -7.67 -3.05
C ASP A 175 16.65 -6.77 -1.94
N CYS A 176 16.27 -5.50 -1.94
CA CYS A 176 16.76 -4.53 -0.96
C CYS A 176 15.93 -4.51 0.34
N ILE A 177 14.80 -5.22 0.39
CA ILE A 177 13.86 -5.17 1.52
C ILE A 177 13.72 -6.55 2.19
N GLU A 178 13.53 -6.56 3.52
CA GLU A 178 13.28 -7.77 4.31
C GLU A 178 11.79 -8.08 4.48
N GLY A 179 10.92 -7.07 4.31
CA GLY A 179 9.49 -7.28 4.44
C GLY A 179 8.65 -6.02 4.21
N ILE A 180 7.36 -6.25 4.01
CA ILE A 180 6.34 -5.22 3.83
C ILE A 180 5.25 -5.45 4.88
N VAL A 181 4.76 -4.37 5.48
CA VAL A 181 3.54 -4.38 6.31
C VAL A 181 2.54 -3.43 5.70
N SER A 182 1.35 -3.96 5.41
CA SER A 182 0.20 -3.19 5.01
C SER A 182 -0.81 -3.12 6.14
N SER A 183 -1.43 -1.95 6.33
CA SER A 183 -2.56 -1.80 7.24
C SER A 183 -3.76 -2.67 6.84
N ALA A 184 -3.88 -3.06 5.56
CA ALA A 184 -4.88 -4.03 5.10
C ALA A 184 -4.69 -5.45 5.67
N ASP A 185 -3.46 -5.87 5.97
CA ASP A 185 -3.19 -7.19 6.55
C ASP A 185 -3.28 -7.17 8.07
N SER A 186 -2.72 -6.12 8.68
CA SER A 186 -2.59 -6.01 10.13
C SER A 186 -3.82 -5.42 10.80
N PHE A 187 -4.62 -4.63 10.07
CA PHE A 187 -5.60 -3.69 10.62
C PHE A 187 -4.99 -2.71 11.63
N LEU A 188 -3.67 -2.48 11.53
CA LEU A 188 -2.88 -1.58 12.36
C LEU A 188 -2.14 -0.61 11.45
N ALA A 189 -2.54 0.66 11.51
CA ALA A 189 -2.00 1.73 10.67
C ALA A 189 -0.74 2.37 11.31
N LYS A 190 0.07 3.03 10.49
CA LYS A 190 1.11 3.95 10.97
C LYS A 190 0.46 5.19 11.60
N ALA A 191 -0.67 5.65 11.05
CA ALA A 191 -1.44 6.80 11.58
C ALA A 191 -1.87 6.66 13.05
N SER A 192 -2.12 5.46 13.55
CA SER A 192 -2.36 5.20 14.97
C SER A 192 -1.08 4.91 15.77
N GLY A 193 0.07 4.84 15.11
CA GLY A 193 1.36 4.41 15.66
C GLY A 193 1.48 2.90 15.87
N LYS A 194 0.45 2.10 15.55
CA LYS A 194 0.39 0.68 15.91
C LYS A 194 1.16 -0.24 14.96
N ALA A 195 1.44 0.21 13.74
CA ALA A 195 2.28 -0.54 12.80
C ALA A 195 3.72 -0.74 13.33
N PHE A 196 4.27 0.21 14.09
CA PHE A 196 5.65 0.14 14.58
C PHE A 196 5.87 -0.94 15.66
N PRO A 197 5.03 -1.05 16.71
CA PRO A 197 5.07 -2.18 17.65
C PRO A 197 4.96 -3.55 16.97
N LEU A 198 4.06 -3.68 16.00
CA LEU A 198 3.88 -4.93 15.25
C LEU A 198 5.16 -5.35 14.53
N LEU A 199 5.77 -4.41 13.80
CA LEU A 199 7.01 -4.67 13.06
C LEU A 199 8.17 -4.99 14.02
N LYS A 200 8.24 -4.28 15.16
CA LYS A 200 9.20 -4.54 16.22
C LYS A 200 9.14 -5.98 16.71
N GLU A 201 7.95 -6.43 17.08
CA GLU A 201 7.73 -7.78 17.61
C GLU A 201 8.00 -8.84 16.54
N LYS A 202 7.45 -8.66 15.34
CA LYS A 202 7.57 -9.61 14.23
C LYS A 202 9.01 -9.84 13.77
N TYR A 203 9.83 -8.78 13.74
CA TYR A 203 11.19 -8.83 13.17
C TYR A 203 12.31 -8.62 14.19
N GLY A 204 11.97 -8.54 15.49
CA GLY A 204 12.94 -8.37 16.57
C GLY A 204 13.72 -7.05 16.46
N LEU A 205 13.04 -5.94 16.18
CA LEU A 205 13.68 -4.64 15.95
C LEU A 205 13.96 -3.89 17.26
N SER A 206 14.85 -2.91 17.22
CA SER A 206 15.11 -1.99 18.34
C SER A 206 14.79 -0.56 17.95
N TYR A 207 13.95 0.10 18.73
CA TYR A 207 13.58 1.51 18.53
C TYR A 207 14.79 2.46 18.62
N ASP A 208 15.82 2.10 19.38
CA ASP A 208 17.00 2.95 19.57
C ASP A 208 17.86 3.07 18.31
N SER A 209 17.67 2.16 17.34
CA SER A 209 18.46 2.07 16.11
C SER A 209 17.57 2.01 14.87
N TRP A 210 16.44 2.70 14.92
CA TRP A 210 15.41 2.68 13.88
C TRP A 210 15.07 4.10 13.41
N LEU A 211 15.19 4.31 12.09
CA LEU A 211 14.69 5.48 11.39
C LEU A 211 13.48 5.12 10.51
N HIS A 212 12.40 5.89 10.59
CA HIS A 212 11.33 5.85 9.60
C HIS A 212 11.41 7.07 8.66
N VAL A 213 11.09 6.88 7.39
CA VAL A 213 11.05 7.91 6.35
C VAL A 213 9.72 7.83 5.62
N GLY A 214 8.95 8.93 5.65
CA GLY A 214 7.67 9.05 4.96
C GLY A 214 7.34 10.51 4.64
N ASP A 215 6.25 10.74 3.93
CA ASP A 215 5.81 12.05 3.44
C ASP A 215 4.72 12.68 4.29
N ASN A 216 4.03 11.90 5.13
CA ASN A 216 2.84 12.34 5.86
C ASN A 216 3.12 12.45 7.37
N PRO A 217 3.24 13.67 7.93
CA PRO A 217 3.51 13.86 9.37
C PRO A 217 2.45 13.26 10.31
N ILE A 218 1.22 13.07 9.84
CA ILE A 218 0.15 12.46 10.66
C ILE A 218 0.30 10.95 10.68
N SER A 219 0.68 10.35 9.54
CA SER A 219 0.80 8.89 9.41
C SER A 219 2.17 8.38 9.83
N ASP A 220 3.23 9.14 9.56
CA ASP A 220 4.62 8.69 9.69
C ASP A 220 5.28 9.13 11.02
N GLY A 221 4.60 9.99 11.81
CA GLY A 221 4.98 10.36 13.17
C GLY A 221 5.65 11.71 13.33
#